data_AF-A0A3S9A5U8-F1
#
_entry.id   AF-A0A3S9A5U8-F1
#
_cell.length_a   1.000
_cell.length_b   1.000
_cell.length_c   1.000
_cell.angle_alpha   90.00
_cell.angle_beta   90.00
_cell.angle_gamma   90.00
#
_symmetry.space_group_name_H-M   'P 1'
#
loop_
_entity.id
_entity.type
_entity.pdbx_description
1 polymer ?
#
loop_
_entity_poly.entity_id
_entity_poly.type
_entity_poly.pdbx_seq_one_letter_code
_entity_poly.pdbx_strand_id
1 'polypeptide(L)'
;MSIDQRGCLRSDAIEEAEDFSVQHLIDDFEALRAYFGVERWGLIGHSFGGYLAIEYAYQHPNAIDQMVLECPSFDLIESFRSVVSKAEQLYLAAGDRQLADRCRGAYTCSVNELFRTFSAISEKRDQVYFRSLSPSFFDVLVEQSGIDDRDWQKQMMFQNKLNDSVFNQPNLDKLSSINCPVLLIKGRYDPICSEYQTEQFLKNVRNSSVVTFDHSAHMPRHEEPDLFAETIEAFVTLHSQVR
;
A
#
# COMPACT_ATOMS: atom_id res chain seq x y z
N MET A 1 -6.61 -15.37 5.26
CA MET A 1 -7.04 -14.58 6.43
C MET A 1 -6.78 -13.12 6.11
N SER A 2 -7.70 -12.23 6.48
CA SER A 2 -7.52 -10.77 6.41
C SER A 2 -7.72 -10.19 7.81
N ILE A 3 -7.06 -9.07 8.12
CA ILE A 3 -7.11 -8.44 9.43
C ILE A 3 -7.34 -6.93 9.29
N ASP A 4 -8.11 -6.38 10.22
CA ASP A 4 -8.17 -4.93 10.43
C ASP A 4 -6.96 -4.56 11.31
N GLN A 5 -6.09 -3.67 10.85
CA GLN A 5 -4.89 -3.27 11.61
C GLN A 5 -5.28 -2.63 12.95
N ARG A 6 -4.43 -2.73 13.98
CA ARG A 6 -4.60 -1.98 15.23
C ARG A 6 -4.86 -0.51 14.93
N GLY A 7 -5.85 0.10 15.57
CA GLY A 7 -6.24 1.49 15.32
C GLY A 7 -7.12 1.70 14.09
N CYS A 8 -7.51 0.65 13.38
CA CYS A 8 -8.29 0.74 12.16
C CYS A 8 -9.56 -0.12 12.25
N LEU A 9 -10.68 0.43 11.77
CA LEU A 9 -11.94 -0.29 11.56
C LEU A 9 -12.38 -1.06 12.81
N ARG A 10 -12.52 -2.40 12.73
CA ARG A 10 -13.05 -3.22 13.83
C ARG A 10 -12.04 -3.50 14.95
N SER A 11 -10.77 -3.20 14.73
CA SER A 11 -9.74 -3.33 15.77
C SER A 11 -9.83 -2.18 16.78
N ASP A 12 -9.21 -2.39 17.95
CA ASP A 12 -9.21 -1.41 19.03
C ASP A 12 -8.60 -0.08 18.58
N ALA A 13 -9.14 1.02 19.09
CA ALA A 13 -8.61 2.36 18.82
C ALA A 13 -7.25 2.54 19.50
N ILE A 14 -6.40 3.38 18.91
CA ILE A 14 -5.17 3.84 19.56
C ILE A 14 -5.51 5.07 20.39
N GLU A 15 -5.15 5.07 21.66
CA GLU A 15 -5.40 6.21 22.54
C GLU A 15 -4.35 7.31 22.35
N GLU A 16 -4.70 8.57 22.62
CA GLU A 16 -3.77 9.69 22.43
C GLU A 16 -2.47 9.54 23.24
N ALA A 17 -2.57 9.00 24.45
CA ALA A 17 -1.44 8.76 25.35
C ALA A 17 -0.68 7.46 25.05
N GLU A 18 -1.17 6.61 24.14
CA GLU A 18 -0.54 5.33 23.81
C GLU A 18 0.62 5.52 22.83
N ASP A 19 1.74 4.84 23.07
CA ASP A 19 2.83 4.78 22.10
C ASP A 19 2.43 3.88 20.93
N PHE A 20 2.64 4.37 19.71
CA PHE A 20 2.30 3.61 18.50
C PHE A 20 3.35 3.84 17.41
N SER A 21 3.67 2.78 16.68
CA SER A 21 4.66 2.78 15.61
C SER A 21 4.45 1.57 14.69
N VAL A 22 5.15 1.54 13.56
CA VAL A 22 5.20 0.38 12.66
C VAL A 22 5.55 -0.91 13.41
N GLN A 23 6.45 -0.85 14.39
CA GLN A 23 6.88 -2.04 15.12
C GLN A 23 5.70 -2.75 15.79
N HIS A 24 4.76 -2.01 16.36
CA HIS A 24 3.57 -2.59 16.98
C HIS A 24 2.70 -3.35 15.97
N LEU A 25 2.63 -2.88 14.72
CA LEU A 25 1.92 -3.60 13.65
C LEU A 25 2.64 -4.88 13.24
N ILE A 26 3.98 -4.87 13.23
CA ILE A 26 4.80 -6.06 12.94
C ILE A 26 4.66 -7.09 14.05
N ASP A 27 4.70 -6.64 15.30
CA ASP A 27 4.50 -7.47 16.48
C ASP A 27 3.10 -8.10 16.49
N ASP A 28 2.06 -7.36 16.07
CA ASP A 28 0.69 -7.88 15.91
C ASP A 28 0.63 -9.02 14.89
N PHE A 29 1.33 -8.87 13.75
CA PHE A 29 1.36 -9.94 12.74
C PHE A 29 2.07 -11.18 13.27
N GLU A 30 3.20 -11.01 13.97
CA GLU A 30 3.93 -12.14 14.54
C GLU A 30 3.13 -12.83 15.65
N ALA A 31 2.44 -12.06 16.50
CA ALA A 31 1.57 -12.58 17.54
C ALA A 31 0.41 -13.40 16.94
N LEU A 32 -0.21 -12.92 15.86
CA LEU A 32 -1.27 -13.65 15.15
C LEU A 32 -0.74 -14.96 14.56
N ARG A 33 0.43 -14.94 13.90
CA ARG A 33 1.07 -16.14 13.36
C ARG A 33 1.29 -17.19 14.45
N ALA A 34 1.85 -16.76 15.58
CA ALA A 34 2.12 -17.62 16.73
C ALA A 34 0.83 -18.14 17.38
N TYR A 35 -0.18 -17.30 17.53
CA TYR A 35 -1.49 -17.66 18.09
C TYR A 35 -2.16 -18.79 17.31
N PHE A 36 -2.13 -18.74 15.98
CA PHE A 36 -2.67 -19.79 15.13
C PHE A 36 -1.73 -21.00 14.96
N GLY A 37 -0.53 -20.97 15.55
CA GLY A 37 0.45 -22.06 15.45
C GLY A 37 0.98 -22.27 14.02
N VAL A 38 0.98 -21.23 13.18
CA VAL A 38 1.42 -21.33 11.78
C VAL A 38 2.93 -21.10 11.72
N GLU A 39 3.72 -22.12 11.38
CA GLU A 39 5.19 -21.97 11.32
C GLU A 39 5.62 -20.95 10.26
N ARG A 40 5.06 -21.07 9.06
CA ARG A 40 5.31 -20.18 7.92
C ARG A 40 4.01 -19.90 7.17
N TRP A 41 3.88 -18.67 6.68
CA TRP A 41 2.72 -18.23 5.91
C TRP A 41 3.09 -17.42 4.66
N GLY A 42 2.16 -17.37 3.71
CA GLY A 42 2.22 -16.44 2.59
C GLY A 42 1.62 -15.10 2.96
N LEU A 43 2.19 -14.01 2.44
CA LEU A 43 1.67 -12.65 2.64
C LEU A 43 1.14 -12.06 1.33
N ILE A 44 0.06 -11.30 1.43
CA ILE A 44 -0.40 -10.41 0.35
C ILE A 44 -0.45 -9.00 0.96
N GLY A 45 0.39 -8.10 0.45
CA GLY A 45 0.46 -6.71 0.90
C GLY A 45 0.03 -5.77 -0.21
N HIS A 46 -1.03 -4.98 0.02
CA HIS A 46 -1.49 -3.94 -0.90
C HIS A 46 -1.07 -2.55 -0.41
N SER A 47 -0.52 -1.70 -1.28
CA SER A 47 -0.22 -0.30 -0.94
C SER A 47 0.68 -0.20 0.30
N PHE A 48 0.25 0.47 1.38
CA PHE A 48 0.95 0.49 2.67
C PHE A 48 1.15 -0.91 3.27
N GLY A 49 0.26 -1.87 3.00
CA GLY A 49 0.47 -3.27 3.36
C GLY A 49 1.72 -3.88 2.71
N GLY A 50 2.15 -3.38 1.55
CA GLY A 50 3.42 -3.74 0.93
C GLY A 50 4.63 -3.25 1.72
N TYR A 51 4.57 -2.03 2.27
CA TYR A 51 5.59 -1.51 3.20
C TYR A 51 5.72 -2.45 4.40
N LEU A 52 4.60 -2.78 5.03
CA LEU A 52 4.56 -3.65 6.21
C LEU A 52 5.00 -5.08 5.90
N ALA A 53 4.69 -5.61 4.71
CA ALA A 53 5.13 -6.94 4.29
C ALA A 53 6.66 -7.01 4.18
N ILE A 54 7.30 -6.00 3.60
CA ILE A 54 8.77 -5.91 3.56
C ILE A 54 9.36 -5.78 4.96
N GLU A 55 8.74 -4.97 5.82
CA GLU A 55 9.19 -4.81 7.21
C GLU A 55 9.12 -6.13 7.98
N TYR A 56 7.98 -6.81 7.91
CA TYR A 56 7.78 -8.09 8.56
C TYR A 56 8.76 -9.14 8.04
N ALA A 57 8.94 -9.23 6.71
CA ALA A 57 9.88 -10.18 6.10
C ALA A 57 11.35 -9.88 6.43
N TYR A 58 11.70 -8.61 6.64
CA TYR A 58 13.03 -8.21 7.11
C TYR A 58 13.30 -8.70 8.54
N GLN A 59 12.32 -8.57 9.44
CA GLN A 59 12.45 -8.95 10.86
C GLN A 59 12.26 -10.45 11.10
N HIS A 60 11.38 -11.10 10.32
CA HIS A 60 11.01 -12.52 10.44
C HIS A 60 11.23 -13.29 9.12
N PRO A 61 12.46 -13.31 8.56
CA PRO A 61 12.71 -13.87 7.23
C PRO A 61 12.40 -15.38 7.11
N ASN A 62 12.42 -16.09 8.25
CA ASN A 62 12.13 -17.53 8.31
C ASN A 62 10.63 -17.85 8.46
N ALA A 63 9.77 -16.83 8.66
CA ALA A 63 8.33 -17.01 8.83
C ALA A 63 7.55 -16.93 7.51
N ILE A 64 8.22 -16.61 6.39
CA ILE A 64 7.57 -16.33 5.10
C ILE A 64 7.83 -17.43 4.08
N ASP A 65 6.76 -17.96 3.49
CA ASP A 65 6.85 -18.89 2.35
C ASP A 65 7.04 -18.15 1.04
N GLN A 66 6.19 -17.15 0.80
CA GLN A 66 6.09 -16.38 -0.43
C GLN A 66 5.33 -15.08 -0.16
N MET A 67 5.53 -14.07 -1.01
CA MET A 67 4.82 -12.79 -0.90
C MET A 67 4.22 -12.38 -2.24
N VAL A 68 3.01 -11.81 -2.20
CA VAL A 68 2.43 -11.02 -3.28
C VAL A 68 2.37 -9.57 -2.82
N LEU A 69 2.94 -8.68 -3.59
CA LEU A 69 2.93 -7.24 -3.34
C LEU A 69 2.07 -6.60 -4.43
N GLU A 70 0.85 -6.19 -4.09
CA GLU A 70 -0.08 -5.53 -5.01
C GLU A 70 0.08 -4.01 -4.88
N CYS A 71 0.49 -3.33 -5.94
CA CYS A 71 0.64 -1.87 -5.96
C CYS A 71 1.30 -1.30 -4.68
N PRO A 72 2.44 -1.86 -4.22
CA PRO A 72 3.01 -1.53 -2.92
C PRO A 72 3.62 -0.12 -2.91
N SER A 73 3.66 0.48 -1.73
CA SER A 73 4.56 1.58 -1.41
C SER A 73 5.75 1.03 -0.64
N PHE A 74 6.97 1.18 -1.15
CA PHE A 74 8.21 0.91 -0.41
C PHE A 74 8.79 2.17 0.24
N ASP A 75 8.51 3.32 -0.36
CA ASP A 75 8.81 4.65 0.14
C ASP A 75 7.55 5.52 0.01
N LEU A 76 6.98 5.91 1.16
CA LEU A 76 5.75 6.69 1.19
C LEU A 76 5.95 8.11 0.65
N ILE A 77 7.11 8.72 0.89
CA ILE A 77 7.39 10.08 0.41
C ILE A 77 7.48 10.04 -1.12
N GLU A 78 8.13 9.04 -1.69
CA GLU A 78 8.14 8.86 -3.14
C GLU A 78 6.72 8.67 -3.66
N SER A 79 5.96 7.75 -3.07
CA SER A 79 4.57 7.48 -3.48
C SER A 79 3.71 8.76 -3.45
N PHE A 80 3.88 9.62 -2.45
CA PHE A 80 3.20 10.92 -2.39
C PHE A 80 3.63 11.87 -3.49
N ARG A 81 4.93 11.94 -3.81
CA ARG A 81 5.43 12.76 -4.94
C ARG A 81 4.82 12.30 -6.27
N SER A 82 4.79 11.00 -6.51
CA SER A 82 4.23 10.41 -7.71
C SER A 82 2.72 10.68 -7.82
N VAL A 83 1.96 10.53 -6.72
CA VAL A 83 0.53 10.87 -6.67
C VAL A 83 0.28 12.36 -6.92
N VAL A 84 1.05 13.24 -6.28
CA VAL A 84 0.90 14.69 -6.47
C VAL A 84 1.23 15.09 -7.91
N SER A 85 2.23 14.46 -8.54
CA SER A 85 2.54 14.68 -9.97
C SER A 85 1.41 14.20 -10.88
N LYS A 86 0.79 13.06 -10.59
CA LYS A 86 -0.40 12.60 -11.31
C LYS A 86 -1.57 13.56 -11.17
N ALA A 87 -1.80 14.06 -9.96
CA ALA A 87 -2.87 15.02 -9.67
C ALA A 87 -2.64 16.35 -10.40
N GLU A 88 -1.40 16.85 -10.48
CA GLU A 88 -1.05 18.03 -11.29
C GLU A 88 -1.55 17.87 -12.73
N GLN A 89 -1.27 16.72 -13.36
CA GLN A 89 -1.69 16.46 -14.75
C GLN A 89 -3.22 16.46 -14.89
N LEU A 90 -3.93 15.88 -13.92
CA LEU A 90 -5.40 15.86 -13.89
C LEU A 90 -5.99 17.26 -13.72
N TYR A 91 -5.42 18.09 -12.86
CA TYR A 91 -5.86 19.48 -12.66
C TYR A 91 -5.58 20.34 -13.90
N LEU A 92 -4.40 20.19 -14.52
CA LEU A 92 -4.10 20.86 -15.80
C LEU A 92 -5.09 20.48 -16.90
N ALA A 93 -5.39 19.19 -17.04
CA ALA A 93 -6.36 18.70 -18.02
C ALA A 93 -7.79 19.22 -17.76
N ALA A 94 -8.13 19.46 -16.50
CA ALA A 94 -9.40 20.07 -16.09
C ALA A 94 -9.42 21.61 -16.19
N GLY A 95 -8.28 22.24 -16.51
CA GLY A 95 -8.14 23.70 -16.56
C GLY A 95 -7.93 24.38 -15.20
N ASP A 96 -7.78 23.62 -14.12
CA ASP A 96 -7.52 24.15 -12.78
C ASP A 96 -6.02 24.40 -12.59
N ARG A 97 -5.57 25.58 -13.02
CA ARG A 97 -4.17 25.98 -12.92
C ARG A 97 -3.72 26.20 -11.48
N GLN A 98 -4.62 26.61 -10.58
CA GLN A 98 -4.27 26.92 -9.20
C GLN A 98 -3.90 25.64 -8.44
N LEU A 99 -4.72 24.60 -8.55
CA LEU A 99 -4.44 23.31 -7.91
C LEU A 99 -3.27 22.59 -8.59
N ALA A 100 -3.11 22.74 -9.91
CA ALA A 100 -1.94 22.24 -10.61
C ALA A 100 -0.63 22.87 -10.10
N ASP A 101 -0.59 24.21 -9.99
CA ASP A 101 0.60 24.91 -9.49
C ASP A 101 0.90 24.56 -8.02
N ARG A 102 -0.13 24.33 -7.20
CA ARG A 102 0.04 23.82 -5.83
C ARG A 102 0.69 22.43 -5.82
N CYS A 103 0.21 21.51 -6.66
CA CYS A 103 0.81 20.18 -6.79
C CYS A 103 2.28 20.27 -7.24
N ARG A 104 2.55 21.08 -8.26
CA ARG A 104 3.92 21.31 -8.76
C ARG A 104 4.84 21.85 -7.66
N GLY A 105 4.38 22.83 -6.90
CA GLY A 105 5.15 23.43 -5.80
C GLY A 105 5.49 22.40 -4.71
N ALA A 106 4.50 21.58 -4.32
CA ALA A 106 4.64 20.59 -3.26
C ALA A 106 5.73 19.53 -3.54
N TYR A 107 6.02 19.22 -4.81
CA TYR A 107 7.04 18.24 -5.20
C TYR A 107 8.43 18.56 -4.62
N THR A 108 8.78 19.85 -4.54
CA THR A 108 10.08 20.33 -4.04
C THR A 108 10.04 20.89 -2.62
N CYS A 109 8.87 20.87 -1.96
CA CYS A 109 8.69 21.42 -0.62
C CYS A 109 9.07 20.43 0.49
N SER A 110 8.82 20.83 1.74
CA SER A 110 8.95 19.95 2.90
C SER A 110 7.98 18.77 2.83
N VAL A 111 8.32 17.67 3.51
CA VAL A 111 7.46 16.47 3.62
C VAL A 111 6.07 16.83 4.13
N ASN A 112 5.97 17.78 5.07
CA ASN A 112 4.69 18.26 5.59
C ASN A 112 3.82 18.91 4.52
N GLU A 113 4.39 19.73 3.63
CA GLU A 113 3.61 20.36 2.56
C GLU A 113 3.24 19.36 1.46
N LEU A 114 4.14 18.41 1.17
CA LEU A 114 3.84 17.28 0.29
C LEU A 114 2.66 16.46 0.81
N PHE A 115 2.70 16.07 2.09
CA PHE A 115 1.63 15.32 2.74
C PHE A 115 0.32 16.10 2.79
N ARG A 116 0.36 17.39 3.12
CA ARG A 116 -0.83 18.26 3.08
C ARG A 116 -1.44 18.34 1.68
N THR A 117 -0.60 18.44 0.66
CA THR A 117 -1.07 18.51 -0.73
C THR A 117 -1.65 17.18 -1.16
N PHE A 118 -0.97 16.06 -0.87
CA PHE A 118 -1.47 14.70 -1.08
C PHE A 118 -2.87 14.49 -0.45
N SER A 119 -3.00 14.83 0.84
CA SER A 119 -4.26 14.70 1.60
C SER A 119 -5.39 15.60 1.09
N ALA A 120 -5.07 16.62 0.29
CA ALA A 120 -6.04 17.55 -0.29
C ALA A 120 -6.54 17.14 -1.69
N ILE A 121 -6.09 16.01 -2.27
CA ILE A 121 -6.49 15.54 -3.63
C ILE A 121 -7.86 14.84 -3.59
N SER A 122 -8.82 15.35 -2.82
CA SER A 122 -10.10 14.67 -2.61
C SER A 122 -10.95 14.58 -3.89
N GLU A 123 -11.07 15.68 -4.65
CA GLU A 123 -11.92 15.73 -5.86
C GLU A 123 -11.40 14.87 -7.02
N LYS A 124 -10.10 14.56 -7.02
CA LYS A 124 -9.43 13.76 -8.06
C LYS A 124 -9.03 12.37 -7.58
N ARG A 125 -9.33 12.01 -6.32
CA ARG A 125 -8.95 10.74 -5.69
C ARG A 125 -9.23 9.55 -6.62
N ASP A 126 -10.46 9.40 -7.08
CA ASP A 126 -10.85 8.24 -7.87
C ASP A 126 -10.13 8.21 -9.23
N GLN A 127 -9.85 9.37 -9.85
CA GLN A 127 -9.10 9.48 -11.11
C GLN A 127 -7.58 9.24 -10.94
N VAL A 128 -7.07 9.39 -9.72
CA VAL A 128 -5.70 9.07 -9.35
C VAL A 128 -5.56 7.56 -9.11
N TYR A 129 -6.50 6.95 -8.39
CA TYR A 129 -6.40 5.57 -7.93
C TYR A 129 -7.03 4.54 -8.88
N PHE A 130 -7.94 4.94 -9.76
CA PHE A 130 -8.66 4.03 -10.66
C PHE A 130 -8.53 4.45 -12.11
N ARG A 131 -8.50 3.46 -12.99
CA ARG A 131 -8.55 3.62 -14.43
C ARG A 131 -9.96 3.50 -14.99
N SER A 132 -10.70 2.50 -14.53
CA SER A 132 -11.94 2.01 -15.17
C SER A 132 -13.14 1.95 -14.22
N LEU A 133 -12.94 2.16 -12.91
CA LEU A 133 -14.03 2.14 -11.94
C LEU A 133 -14.87 3.42 -11.98
N SER A 134 -16.12 3.31 -11.53
CA SER A 134 -17.04 4.45 -11.49
C SER A 134 -16.53 5.56 -10.58
N PRO A 135 -16.82 6.83 -10.89
CA PRO A 135 -16.75 7.90 -9.89
C PRO A 135 -17.54 7.49 -8.63
N SER A 136 -17.00 7.79 -7.46
CA SER A 136 -17.53 7.41 -6.14
C SER A 136 -17.44 5.93 -5.80
N PHE A 137 -16.61 5.14 -6.49
CA PHE A 137 -16.42 3.72 -6.18
C PHE A 137 -16.03 3.49 -4.71
N PHE A 138 -15.12 4.30 -4.18
CA PHE A 138 -14.74 4.22 -2.76
C PHE A 138 -15.91 4.51 -1.82
N ASP A 139 -16.74 5.50 -2.15
CA ASP A 139 -17.87 5.89 -1.31
C ASP A 139 -18.91 4.76 -1.26
N VAL A 140 -19.14 4.10 -2.40
CA VAL A 140 -19.99 2.89 -2.50
C VAL A 140 -19.41 1.74 -1.67
N LEU A 141 -18.09 1.51 -1.71
CA LEU A 141 -17.46 0.48 -0.88
C LEU A 141 -17.63 0.77 0.63
N VAL A 142 -17.48 2.02 1.05
CA VAL A 142 -17.68 2.44 2.44
C VAL A 142 -19.12 2.18 2.86
N GLU A 143 -20.09 2.62 2.07
CA GLU A 143 -21.52 2.43 2.35
C GLU A 143 -21.90 0.94 2.44
N GLN A 144 -21.35 0.10 1.56
CA GLN A 144 -21.63 -1.34 1.55
C GLN A 144 -20.87 -2.15 2.60
N SER A 145 -19.84 -1.57 3.23
CA SER A 145 -18.98 -2.30 4.18
C SER A 145 -19.67 -2.68 5.49
N GLY A 146 -20.75 -1.97 5.86
CA GLY A 146 -21.43 -2.12 7.14
C GLY A 146 -20.59 -1.73 8.36
N ILE A 147 -19.51 -0.97 8.16
CA ILE A 147 -18.63 -0.47 9.23
C ILE A 147 -19.22 0.83 9.79
N ASP A 148 -19.27 0.95 11.12
CA ASP A 148 -19.79 2.12 11.83
C ASP A 148 -18.86 3.34 11.65
N ASP A 149 -19.43 4.54 11.57
CA ASP A 149 -18.65 5.78 11.45
C ASP A 149 -17.60 5.95 12.56
N ARG A 150 -17.87 5.45 13.77
CA ARG A 150 -16.91 5.48 14.89
C ARG A 150 -15.68 4.62 14.61
N ASP A 151 -15.84 3.51 13.91
CA ASP A 151 -14.74 2.64 13.51
C ASP A 151 -13.90 3.29 12.41
N TRP A 152 -14.53 4.02 11.48
CA TRP A 152 -13.83 4.84 10.48
C TRP A 152 -13.03 5.99 11.11
N GLN A 153 -13.54 6.60 12.19
CA GLN A 153 -12.87 7.71 12.88
C GLN A 153 -11.54 7.32 13.53
N LYS A 154 -11.34 6.04 13.87
CA LYS A 154 -10.09 5.55 14.48
C LYS A 154 -8.86 5.79 13.59
N GLN A 155 -9.06 5.78 12.27
CA GLN A 155 -7.99 5.98 11.28
C GLN A 155 -7.22 7.29 11.48
N MET A 156 -7.87 8.35 12.01
CA MET A 156 -7.22 9.65 12.19
C MET A 156 -6.08 9.58 13.22
N MET A 157 -6.31 8.94 14.37
CA MET A 157 -5.26 8.77 15.39
C MET A 157 -4.15 7.85 14.88
N PHE A 158 -4.53 6.76 14.20
CA PHE A 158 -3.60 5.85 13.55
C PHE A 158 -2.65 6.60 12.59
N GLN A 159 -3.19 7.38 11.65
CA GLN A 159 -2.36 8.13 10.68
C GLN A 159 -1.46 9.15 11.35
N ASN A 160 -2.00 9.91 12.31
CA ASN A 160 -1.25 10.95 13.00
C ASN A 160 -0.02 10.38 13.72
N LYS A 161 -0.18 9.26 14.44
CA LYS A 161 0.95 8.63 15.14
C LYS A 161 1.89 7.89 14.20
N LEU A 162 1.38 7.28 13.12
CA LEU A 162 2.21 6.48 12.22
C LEU A 162 3.13 7.34 11.35
N ASN A 163 2.63 8.46 10.83
CA ASN A 163 3.33 9.32 9.87
C ASN A 163 4.74 9.71 10.33
N ASP A 164 4.89 10.09 11.60
CA ASP A 164 6.18 10.49 12.18
C ASP A 164 7.22 9.36 12.12
N SER A 165 6.77 8.10 12.23
CA SER A 165 7.64 6.92 12.20
C SER A 165 7.98 6.45 10.79
N VAL A 166 7.03 6.51 9.84
CA VAL A 166 7.20 5.92 8.48
C VAL A 166 7.90 6.84 7.49
N PHE A 167 7.71 8.16 7.59
CA PHE A 167 8.30 9.10 6.62
C PHE A 167 9.82 9.10 6.63
N ASN A 168 10.43 8.69 7.74
CA ASN A 168 11.89 8.67 7.89
C ASN A 168 12.50 7.27 7.71
N GLN A 169 11.70 6.27 7.30
CA GLN A 169 12.14 4.87 7.25
C GLN A 169 11.69 4.19 5.93
N PRO A 170 12.24 4.59 4.76
CA PRO A 170 11.95 3.89 3.51
C PRO A 170 12.45 2.44 3.56
N ASN A 171 11.71 1.53 2.95
CA ASN A 171 12.03 0.10 2.94
C ASN A 171 12.88 -0.34 1.73
N LEU A 172 13.31 0.60 0.89
CA LEU A 172 14.10 0.31 -0.31
C LEU A 172 15.40 -0.44 -0.01
N ASP A 173 16.12 -0.07 1.05
CA ASP A 173 17.36 -0.74 1.44
C ASP A 173 17.14 -2.18 1.95
N LYS A 174 15.95 -2.44 2.51
CA LYS A 174 15.56 -3.76 3.04
C LYS A 174 15.19 -4.75 1.95
N LEU A 175 14.84 -4.29 0.74
CA LEU A 175 14.49 -5.15 -0.40
C LEU A 175 15.55 -6.23 -0.69
N SER A 176 16.83 -5.89 -0.52
CA SER A 176 17.96 -6.80 -0.76
C SER A 176 18.04 -7.99 0.20
N SER A 177 17.36 -7.92 1.34
CA SER A 177 17.33 -8.97 2.36
C SER A 177 16.24 -10.03 2.10
N ILE A 178 15.33 -9.79 1.17
CA ILE A 178 14.18 -10.65 0.93
C ILE A 178 14.61 -11.88 0.14
N ASN A 179 14.44 -13.07 0.74
CA ASN A 179 14.90 -14.35 0.19
C ASN A 179 13.76 -15.27 -0.30
N CYS A 180 12.53 -15.06 0.14
CA CYS A 180 11.38 -15.82 -0.33
C CYS A 180 11.00 -15.42 -1.78
N PRO A 181 10.24 -16.25 -2.51
CA PRO A 181 9.62 -15.85 -3.77
C PRO A 181 8.68 -14.66 -3.58
N VAL A 182 8.79 -13.67 -4.46
CA VAL A 182 7.95 -12.47 -4.44
C VAL A 182 7.32 -12.21 -5.80
N LEU A 183 6.01 -12.06 -5.84
CA LEU A 183 5.30 -11.52 -6.99
C LEU A 183 4.97 -10.05 -6.75
N LEU A 184 5.44 -9.16 -7.64
CA LEU A 184 4.96 -7.78 -7.72
C LEU A 184 3.84 -7.70 -8.75
N ILE A 185 2.65 -7.32 -8.30
CA ILE A 185 1.52 -6.94 -9.16
C ILE A 185 1.47 -5.41 -9.20
N LYS A 186 1.50 -4.81 -10.39
CA LYS A 186 1.31 -3.36 -10.57
C LYS A 186 0.25 -3.07 -11.63
N GLY A 187 -0.59 -2.09 -11.40
CA GLY A 187 -1.38 -1.49 -12.48
C GLY A 187 -0.50 -0.60 -13.36
N ARG A 188 -0.75 -0.60 -14.67
CA ARG A 188 -0.07 0.26 -15.65
C ARG A 188 -0.18 1.75 -15.31
N TYR A 189 -1.27 2.14 -14.65
CA TYR A 189 -1.59 3.53 -14.33
C TYR A 189 -1.45 3.86 -12.84
N ASP A 190 -0.92 2.94 -12.02
CA ASP A 190 -0.77 3.14 -10.59
C ASP A 190 0.29 4.20 -10.28
N PRO A 191 -0.07 5.31 -9.60
CA PRO A 191 0.90 6.31 -9.18
C PRO A 191 1.62 5.93 -7.88
N ILE A 192 1.12 4.97 -7.09
CA ILE A 192 1.73 4.61 -5.80
C ILE A 192 3.00 3.79 -6.01
N CYS A 193 2.90 2.66 -6.71
CA CYS A 193 4.07 1.86 -7.08
C CYS A 193 4.75 2.47 -8.31
N SER A 194 5.45 3.60 -8.11
CA SER A 194 6.08 4.36 -9.19
C SER A 194 7.13 3.53 -9.95
N GLU A 195 7.50 3.98 -11.15
CA GLU A 195 8.55 3.33 -11.94
C GLU A 195 9.87 3.27 -11.17
N TYR A 196 10.23 4.32 -10.42
CA TYR A 196 11.42 4.31 -9.57
C TYR A 196 11.38 3.20 -8.51
N GLN A 197 10.24 3.06 -7.81
CA GLN A 197 10.07 2.01 -6.80
C GLN A 197 10.07 0.61 -7.43
N THR A 198 9.49 0.46 -8.63
CA THR A 198 9.53 -0.78 -9.42
C THR A 198 10.98 -1.14 -9.80
N GLU A 199 11.78 -0.16 -10.26
CA GLU A 199 13.19 -0.35 -10.59
C GLU A 199 14.01 -0.77 -9.37
N GLN A 200 13.78 -0.14 -8.21
CA GLN A 200 14.44 -0.55 -6.96
C GLN A 200 14.06 -1.97 -6.56
N PHE A 201 12.80 -2.37 -6.71
CA PHE A 201 12.36 -3.74 -6.46
C PHE A 201 13.09 -4.74 -7.37
N LEU A 202 13.06 -4.53 -8.69
CA LEU A 202 13.71 -5.41 -9.68
C LEU A 202 15.22 -5.52 -9.46
N LYS A 203 15.86 -4.43 -9.03
CA LYS A 203 17.30 -4.40 -8.77
C LYS A 203 17.68 -5.19 -7.52
N ASN A 204 16.85 -5.17 -6.48
CA ASN A 204 17.24 -5.64 -5.14
C ASN A 204 16.61 -6.98 -4.74
N VAL A 205 15.40 -7.31 -5.21
CA VAL A 205 14.71 -8.56 -4.86
C VAL A 205 15.07 -9.66 -5.85
N ARG A 206 15.87 -10.62 -5.40
CA ARG A 206 16.47 -11.64 -6.28
C ARG A 206 15.48 -12.67 -6.82
N ASN A 207 14.55 -13.12 -5.98
CA ASN A 207 13.57 -14.15 -6.33
C ASN A 207 12.22 -13.49 -6.63
N SER A 208 12.19 -12.66 -7.66
CA SER A 208 11.03 -11.84 -8.00
C SER A 208 10.44 -12.17 -9.37
N SER A 209 9.13 -12.02 -9.47
CA SER A 209 8.37 -11.93 -10.73
C SER A 209 7.55 -10.65 -10.71
N VAL A 210 7.31 -10.07 -11.88
CA VAL A 210 6.49 -8.85 -12.02
C VAL A 210 5.40 -9.08 -13.05
N VAL A 211 4.16 -8.74 -12.70
CA VAL A 211 3.03 -8.74 -13.62
C VAL A 211 2.45 -7.33 -13.65
N THR A 212 2.36 -6.75 -14.84
CA THR A 212 1.71 -5.45 -15.05
C THR A 212 0.31 -5.66 -15.61
N PHE A 213 -0.67 -5.06 -14.96
CA PHE A 213 -2.08 -5.08 -15.32
C PHE A 213 -2.38 -3.87 -16.20
N ASP A 214 -2.57 -4.11 -17.50
CA ASP A 214 -2.58 -3.05 -18.53
C ASP A 214 -3.82 -2.16 -18.50
N HIS A 215 -4.91 -2.60 -17.85
CA HIS A 215 -6.15 -1.86 -17.72
C HIS A 215 -6.46 -1.43 -16.28
N SER A 216 -5.46 -1.52 -15.40
CA SER A 216 -5.58 -1.19 -13.98
C SER A 216 -4.69 -0.01 -13.56
N ALA A 217 -5.14 0.70 -12.53
CA ALA A 217 -4.36 1.62 -11.72
C ALA A 217 -4.06 0.96 -10.36
N HIS A 218 -4.42 1.59 -9.25
CA HIS A 218 -4.00 1.17 -7.90
C HIS A 218 -4.78 -0.03 -7.33
N MET A 219 -5.86 -0.47 -7.99
CA MET A 219 -6.68 -1.60 -7.55
C MET A 219 -6.84 -2.69 -8.63
N PRO A 220 -5.76 -3.34 -9.09
CA PRO A 220 -5.86 -4.44 -10.06
C PRO A 220 -6.91 -5.49 -9.70
N ARG A 221 -7.04 -5.85 -8.40
CA ARG A 221 -8.05 -6.81 -7.93
C ARG A 221 -9.51 -6.42 -8.21
N HIS A 222 -9.81 -5.13 -8.36
CA HIS A 222 -11.16 -4.64 -8.65
C HIS A 222 -11.34 -4.29 -10.12
N GLU A 223 -10.26 -3.90 -10.82
CA GLU A 223 -10.32 -3.46 -12.21
C GLU A 223 -10.20 -4.62 -13.21
N GLU A 224 -9.43 -5.64 -12.84
CA GLU A 224 -9.22 -6.86 -13.64
C GLU A 224 -9.28 -8.11 -12.72
N PRO A 225 -10.43 -8.37 -12.05
CA PRO A 225 -10.54 -9.35 -10.96
C PRO A 225 -10.22 -10.78 -11.37
N ASP A 226 -10.66 -11.21 -12.56
CA ASP A 226 -10.41 -12.57 -13.05
C ASP A 226 -8.92 -12.81 -13.30
N LEU A 227 -8.26 -11.89 -14.01
CA LEU A 227 -6.82 -11.93 -14.25
C LEU A 227 -6.04 -11.86 -12.93
N PHE A 228 -6.51 -11.07 -11.96
CA PHE A 228 -5.90 -10.96 -10.65
C PHE A 228 -5.95 -12.29 -9.89
N ALA A 229 -7.12 -12.94 -9.85
CA ALA A 229 -7.30 -14.23 -9.21
C ALA A 229 -6.42 -15.32 -9.87
N GLU A 230 -6.44 -15.40 -11.21
CA GLU A 230 -5.62 -16.34 -11.98
C GLU A 230 -4.13 -16.13 -11.73
N THR A 231 -3.68 -14.87 -11.67
CA THR A 231 -2.27 -14.52 -11.43
C THR A 231 -1.82 -14.95 -10.03
N ILE A 232 -2.64 -14.71 -9.00
CA ILE A 232 -2.33 -15.14 -7.64
C ILE A 232 -2.33 -16.66 -7.53
N GLU A 233 -3.35 -17.33 -8.08
CA GLU A 233 -3.47 -18.79 -8.04
C GLU A 233 -2.27 -19.46 -8.71
N ALA A 234 -1.86 -18.97 -9.88
CA ALA A 234 -0.68 -19.46 -10.59
C ALA A 234 0.61 -19.31 -9.75
N PHE A 235 0.82 -18.13 -9.16
CA PHE A 235 2.00 -17.87 -8.33
C PHE A 235 2.02 -18.73 -7.07
N VAL A 236 0.91 -18.77 -6.34
CA VAL A 236 0.78 -19.55 -5.10
C VAL A 236 0.99 -21.03 -5.38
N THR A 237 0.40 -21.55 -6.47
CA THR A 237 0.55 -22.97 -6.86
C THR A 237 2.00 -23.29 -7.24
N LEU A 238 2.67 -22.42 -7.99
CA LEU A 238 4.07 -22.60 -8.41
C LEU A 238 5.04 -22.70 -7.23
N HIS A 239 4.78 -21.94 -6.16
CA HIS A 239 5.65 -21.84 -4.99
C HIS A 239 5.09 -22.56 -3.75
N SER A 240 4.01 -23.32 -3.90
CA SER A 240 3.54 -24.23 -2.87
C SER A 240 4.58 -25.32 -2.67
N GLN A 241 5.27 -25.30 -1.54
CA GLN A 241 6.06 -26.47 -1.14
C GLN A 241 5.07 -27.60 -0.85
N VAL A 242 5.31 -28.79 -1.40
CA VAL A 242 4.62 -30.01 -0.98
C VAL A 242 4.97 -30.20 0.50
N ARG A 243 4.07 -29.79 1.39
CA ARG A 243 4.18 -29.97 2.83
C ARG A 243 3.73 -31.38 3.22
#